data_AF-G2G034-F1
#
_entry.id   AF-G2G034-F1
#
_cell.length_a   1.000
_cell.length_b   1.000
_cell.length_c   1.000
_cell.angle_alpha   90.00
_cell.angle_beta   90.00
_cell.angle_gamma   90.00
#
_symmetry.space_group_name_H-M   'P 1'
#
loop_
_entity.id
_entity.type
_entity.pdbx_description
1 polymer ?
#
loop_
_entity_poly.entity_id
_entity_poly.type
_entity_poly.pdbx_seq_one_letter_code
_entity_poly.pdbx_strand_id
1 'polypeptide(L)'
;MAGRKTSDLWQNFRFLTKEMEKFLIKQDMQLFYDLLSQRERLQTIICQTADDNYKDSPEGQRVLNEIQQVNQVIISKLQSRMLVSKRQHQVRETYSGGSPTDASRLSWRR
;
A
#
# COMPACT_ATOMS: atom_id res chain seq x y z
N MET A 1 6.65 22.23 27.28
CA MET A 1 6.03 21.70 26.05
C MET A 1 4.83 20.87 26.49
N ALA A 2 3.61 21.25 26.12
CA ALA A 2 2.44 20.42 26.39
C ALA A 2 2.60 19.12 25.58
N GLY A 3 3.05 18.05 26.24
CA GLY A 3 3.26 16.75 25.59
C GLY A 3 1.96 16.32 24.93
N ARG A 4 1.99 16.00 23.64
CA ARG A 4 0.84 15.32 23.01
C ARG A 4 0.61 14.04 23.79
N LYS A 5 -0.64 13.79 24.16
CA LYS A 5 -1.00 12.56 24.85
C LYS A 5 -0.75 11.38 23.90
N THR A 6 -0.22 10.29 24.42
CA THR A 6 0.06 9.07 23.65
C THR A 6 -1.18 8.57 22.91
N SER A 7 -2.37 8.72 23.51
CA SER A 7 -3.66 8.47 22.86
C SER A 7 -3.83 9.21 21.54
N ASP A 8 -3.53 10.52 21.51
CA ASP A 8 -3.74 11.36 20.33
C ASP A 8 -2.80 10.94 19.19
N LEU A 9 -1.57 10.54 19.53
CA LEU A 9 -0.61 10.03 18.54
C LEU A 9 -1.12 8.75 17.89
N TRP A 10 -1.61 7.80 18.68
CA TRP A 10 -2.17 6.55 18.17
C TRP A 10 -3.46 6.75 17.36
N GLN A 11 -4.33 7.67 17.77
CA GLN A 11 -5.53 8.02 17.00
C GLN A 11 -5.17 8.67 15.65
N ASN A 12 -4.20 9.58 15.63
CA ASN A 12 -3.69 10.16 14.39
C ASN A 12 -3.05 9.11 13.48
N PHE A 13 -2.32 8.16 14.06
CA PHE A 13 -1.71 7.06 13.32
C PHE A 13 -2.75 6.14 12.68
N ARG A 14 -3.81 5.82 13.44
CA ARG A 14 -4.98 5.11 12.93
C ARG A 14 -5.68 5.87 11.81
N PHE A 15 -5.88 7.17 11.97
CA PHE A 15 -6.49 8.02 10.94
C PHE A 15 -5.68 7.98 9.63
N LEU A 16 -4.36 8.24 9.70
CA LEU A 16 -3.49 8.19 8.52
C LEU A 16 -3.54 6.82 7.83
N THR A 17 -3.55 5.74 8.62
CA THR A 17 -3.62 4.37 8.08
C THR A 17 -4.94 4.14 7.31
N LYS A 18 -6.07 4.65 7.80
CA LYS A 18 -7.36 4.58 7.08
C LYS A 18 -7.40 5.44 5.82
N GLU A 19 -6.82 6.64 5.87
CA GLU A 19 -6.74 7.51 4.69
C GLU A 19 -5.86 6.88 3.60
N MET A 20 -4.73 6.27 3.96
CA MET A 20 -3.89 5.52 3.02
C MET A 20 -4.71 4.45 2.27
N GLU A 21 -5.55 3.67 2.96
CA GLU A 21 -6.41 2.69 2.30
C GLU A 21 -7.36 3.36 1.29
N LYS A 22 -7.98 4.49 1.64
CA LYS A 22 -8.89 5.22 0.74
C LYS A 22 -8.18 5.67 -0.53
N PHE A 23 -6.98 6.24 -0.43
CA PHE A 23 -6.24 6.71 -1.62
C PHE A 23 -5.67 5.55 -2.43
N LEU A 24 -5.32 4.44 -1.78
CA LEU A 24 -4.99 3.21 -2.48
C LEU A 24 -6.18 2.66 -3.30
N ILE A 25 -7.40 2.76 -2.79
CA ILE A 25 -8.62 2.36 -3.53
C ILE A 25 -8.88 3.33 -4.70
N LYS A 26 -8.74 4.63 -4.47
CA LYS A 26 -8.89 5.68 -5.50
C LYS A 26 -7.79 5.68 -6.57
N GLN A 27 -6.75 4.86 -6.40
CA GLN A 27 -5.56 4.81 -7.26
C GLN A 27 -4.75 6.12 -7.29
N ASP A 28 -4.95 6.99 -6.31
CA ASP A 28 -4.14 8.21 -6.14
C ASP A 28 -2.85 7.84 -5.41
N MET A 29 -1.88 7.35 -6.18
CA MET A 29 -0.62 6.85 -5.62
C MET A 29 0.26 7.97 -5.07
N GLN A 30 0.20 9.17 -5.63
CA GLN A 30 0.95 10.31 -5.12
C GLN A 30 0.52 10.63 -3.69
N LEU A 31 -0.78 10.80 -3.47
CA LEU A 31 -1.30 11.11 -2.15
C LEU A 31 -1.16 9.93 -1.17
N PHE A 32 -1.22 8.70 -1.66
CA PHE A 32 -0.87 7.52 -0.86
C PHE A 32 0.57 7.60 -0.31
N TYR A 33 1.55 7.93 -1.16
CA TYR A 33 2.94 8.05 -0.73
C TYR A 33 3.17 9.23 0.23
N ASP A 34 2.51 10.36 -0.02
CA ASP A 34 2.57 11.51 0.88
C ASP A 34 2.04 11.17 2.29
N LEU A 35 0.96 10.39 2.37
CA LEU A 35 0.41 9.89 3.64
C LEU A 35 1.31 8.84 4.29
N LEU A 36 1.94 7.96 3.52
CA LEU A 36 2.91 6.99 4.03
C LEU A 36 4.08 7.71 4.71
N SER A 37 4.66 8.73 4.07
CA SER A 37 5.74 9.53 4.65
C SER A 37 5.32 10.27 5.93
N GLN A 38 4.09 10.78 5.98
CA GLN A 38 3.55 11.38 7.22
C GLN A 38 3.40 10.34 8.34
N ARG A 39 2.92 9.14 8.01
CA ARG A 39 2.75 8.04 8.96
C ARG A 39 4.09 7.55 9.50
N GLU A 40 5.14 7.49 8.69
CA GLU A 40 6.50 7.14 9.13
C GLU A 40 7.05 8.15 10.14
N ARG A 41 6.89 9.45 9.88
CA ARG A 41 7.29 10.50 10.83
C ARG A 41 6.52 10.37 12.15
N LEU A 42 5.22 10.09 12.09
CA LEU A 42 4.41 9.90 13.28
C LEU A 42 4.82 8.64 14.07
N GLN A 43 5.19 7.55 13.38
CA GLN A 43 5.75 6.35 14.02
C GLN A 43 7.01 6.69 14.82
N THR A 44 7.92 7.50 14.26
CA THR A 44 9.13 7.94 14.97
C THR A 44 8.78 8.69 16.25
N ILE A 45 7.80 9.60 16.20
CA ILE A 45 7.35 10.36 17.38
C ILE A 45 6.75 9.42 18.43
N ILE A 46 5.90 8.46 18.02
CA ILE A 46 5.32 7.46 18.91
C ILE A 46 6.41 6.64 19.60
N CYS A 47 7.43 6.20 18.87
CA CYS A 47 8.55 5.43 19.44
C CYS A 47 9.38 6.22 20.46
N GLN A 48 9.41 7.55 20.35
CA GLN A 48 10.14 8.45 21.25
C GLN A 48 9.29 8.95 22.42
N THR A 49 7.98 8.71 22.40
CA THR A 49 7.04 9.16 23.44
C THR A 49 6.84 8.05 24.47
N ALA A 50 6.78 8.39 25.75
CA ALA A 50 6.42 7.44 26.80
C ALA A 50 5.02 6.87 26.54
N ASP A 51 4.88 5.54 26.62
CA ASP A 51 3.61 4.90 26.26
C ASP A 51 2.50 5.13 27.30
N ASP A 52 2.89 5.37 28.56
CA ASP A 52 1.99 5.54 29.71
C ASP A 52 0.94 4.41 29.83
N ASN A 53 1.35 3.18 29.50
CA ASN A 53 0.51 1.98 29.44
C ASN A 53 -0.70 2.09 28.48
N TYR A 54 -0.66 3.02 27.52
CA TYR A 54 -1.75 3.20 26.57
C TYR A 54 -1.95 1.94 25.71
N LYS A 55 -0.87 1.31 25.23
CA LYS A 55 -0.96 0.09 24.40
C LYS A 55 -1.63 -1.07 25.13
N ASP A 56 -1.46 -1.16 26.44
CA ASP A 56 -2.05 -2.23 27.26
C ASP A 56 -3.48 -1.90 27.72
N SER A 57 -3.90 -0.65 27.57
CA SER A 57 -5.27 -0.24 27.87
C SER A 57 -6.28 -0.89 26.90
N PRO A 58 -7.53 -1.11 27.31
CA PRO A 58 -8.59 -1.60 26.41
C PRO A 58 -8.82 -0.69 25.20
N GLU A 59 -8.59 0.63 25.34
CA GLU A 59 -8.69 1.57 24.23
C GLU A 59 -7.54 1.39 23.24
N GLY A 60 -6.30 1.37 23.73
CA GLY A 60 -5.11 1.19 22.89
C GLY A 60 -5.13 -0.13 22.14
N GLN A 61 -5.53 -1.23 22.80
CA GLN A 61 -5.70 -2.54 22.15
C GLN A 61 -6.71 -2.48 21.00
N ARG A 62 -7.84 -1.79 21.15
CA ARG A 62 -8.81 -1.61 20.06
C ARG A 62 -8.19 -0.85 18.89
N VAL A 63 -7.50 0.26 19.18
CA VAL A 63 -6.85 1.10 18.16
C VAL A 63 -5.78 0.32 17.40
N LEU A 64 -4.92 -0.43 18.10
CA LEU A 64 -3.86 -1.25 17.51
C LEU A 64 -4.42 -2.36 16.64
N ASN A 65 -5.47 -3.05 17.10
CA ASN A 65 -6.15 -4.09 16.31
C ASN A 65 -6.73 -3.53 15.02
N GLU A 66 -7.38 -2.36 15.07
CA GLU A 66 -7.88 -1.69 13.87
C GLU A 66 -6.75 -1.31 12.91
N ILE A 67 -5.66 -0.75 13.41
CA ILE A 67 -4.47 -0.41 12.60
C ILE A 67 -3.94 -1.67 11.90
N GLN A 68 -3.82 -2.79 12.63
CA GLN A 68 -3.31 -4.04 12.10
C GLN A 68 -4.21 -4.57 10.97
N GLN A 69 -5.53 -4.55 11.16
CA GLN A 69 -6.49 -4.99 10.15
C GLN A 69 -6.37 -4.15 8.86
N VAL A 70 -6.35 -2.83 8.98
CA VAL A 70 -6.23 -1.94 7.81
C VAL A 70 -4.88 -2.12 7.11
N ASN A 71 -3.78 -2.30 7.86
CA ASN A 71 -2.47 -2.58 7.27
C ASN A 71 -2.48 -3.85 6.41
N GLN A 72 -3.12 -4.93 6.89
CA GLN A 72 -3.23 -6.17 6.11
C GLN A 72 -4.00 -5.95 4.81
N VAL A 73 -5.05 -5.16 4.83
CA VAL A 73 -5.80 -4.80 3.62
C VAL A 73 -4.94 -4.01 2.63
N ILE A 74 -4.19 -3.02 3.11
CA ILE A 74 -3.27 -2.22 2.29
C ILE A 74 -2.21 -3.13 1.63
N ILE A 75 -1.57 -4.01 2.41
CA ILE A 75 -0.55 -4.95 1.92
C ILE A 75 -1.14 -5.86 0.83
N SER A 76 -2.29 -6.48 1.10
CA SER A 76 -2.96 -7.39 0.16
C SER A 76 -3.32 -6.69 -1.17
N LYS A 77 -3.80 -5.45 -1.11
CA LYS A 77 -4.12 -4.64 -2.29
C LYS A 77 -2.86 -4.28 -3.10
N LEU A 78 -1.78 -3.90 -2.44
CA LEU A 78 -0.50 -3.61 -3.11
C LEU A 78 0.08 -4.85 -3.80
N GLN A 79 0.07 -6.01 -3.13
CA GLN A 79 0.52 -7.27 -3.70
C GLN A 79 -0.29 -7.64 -4.95
N SER A 80 -1.62 -7.54 -4.86
CA SER A 80 -2.53 -7.82 -5.97
C SER A 80 -2.25 -6.92 -7.19
N ARG A 81 -2.01 -5.62 -6.96
CA ARG A 81 -1.60 -4.68 -8.03
C ARG A 81 -0.27 -5.06 -8.67
N MET A 82 0.72 -5.48 -7.88
CA MET A 82 2.02 -5.92 -8.39
C MET A 82 1.88 -7.17 -9.27
N LEU A 83 1.05 -8.14 -8.87
CA LEU A 83 0.78 -9.35 -9.65
C LEU A 83 0.11 -9.03 -10.98
N VAL A 84 -0.88 -8.14 -10.99
CA VAL A 84 -1.56 -7.71 -12.22
C VAL A 84 -0.58 -7.00 -13.17
N SER A 85 0.26 -6.10 -12.64
CA SER A 85 1.28 -5.40 -13.43
C SER A 85 2.25 -6.37 -14.10
N LYS A 86 2.80 -7.34 -13.35
CA LYS A 86 3.68 -8.40 -13.89
C LYS A 86 3.01 -9.18 -15.03
N ARG A 87 1.73 -9.55 -14.87
CA ARG A 87 0.98 -10.26 -15.90
C ARG A 87 0.78 -9.42 -17.15
N GLN A 88 0.48 -8.13 -17.01
CA GLN A 88 0.33 -7.20 -18.14
C GLN A 88 1.65 -7.02 -18.90
N HIS A 89 2.79 -6.94 -18.21
CA HIS A 89 4.10 -6.89 -18.83
C HIS A 89 4.40 -8.18 -19.63
N GLN A 90 4.18 -9.35 -19.04
CA GLN A 90 4.39 -10.64 -19.72
C GLN A 90 3.54 -10.79 -20.99
N VAL A 91 2.26 -10.37 -20.92
CA VAL A 91 1.36 -10.41 -22.07
C VAL A 91 1.83 -9.45 -23.18
N ARG A 92 2.25 -8.23 -22.82
CA ARG A 92 2.78 -7.27 -23.80
C ARG A 92 4.02 -7.80 -24.53
N GLU A 93 4.95 -8.44 -23.83
CA GLU A 93 6.13 -9.06 -24.44
C GLU A 93 5.76 -10.17 -25.44
N THR A 94 4.75 -10.98 -25.12
CA THR A 94 4.29 -12.04 -26.03
C THR A 94 3.58 -11.52 -27.29
N TYR A 95 2.94 -10.34 -27.22
CA TYR A 95 2.32 -9.72 -28.39
C TYR A 95 3.29 -8.82 -29.18
N SER A 96 4.31 -8.22 -28.55
CA SER A 96 5.34 -7.44 -29.25
C SER A 96 6.38 -8.32 -29.99
N GLY A 97 6.45 -9.61 -29.69
CA GLY A 97 7.31 -10.58 -30.39
C GLY A 97 6.80 -11.04 -31.77
N GLY A 98 5.61 -10.59 -32.20
CA GLY A 98 5.03 -10.94 -33.50
C GLY A 98 5.45 -10.00 -34.62
N SER A 99 6.69 -10.13 -35.13
CA SER A 99 6.97 -9.71 -36.51
C SER A 99 6.45 -10.78 -37.47
N PRO A 100 5.49 -10.48 -38.37
CA PRO A 100 5.08 -11.42 -39.42
C PRO A 100 6.11 -11.34 -40.55
N THR A 101 7.28 -11.95 -40.35
CA THR A 101 8.29 -12.15 -41.42
C THR A 101 8.48 -13.61 -41.76
N ASP A 102 7.41 -14.40 -41.71
CA ASP A 102 7.35 -15.64 -42.48
C ASP A 102 6.12 -15.70 -43.38
N ALA A 103 6.06 -14.73 -44.30
CA ALA A 103 5.30 -14.84 -45.53
C ALA A 103 6.13 -15.56 -46.62
N SER A 104 6.95 -16.56 -46.26
CA SER A 104 7.86 -17.25 -47.18
C SER A 104 7.66 -18.77 -47.24
N ARG A 105 6.42 -19.26 -47.01
CA ARG A 105 6.03 -20.63 -47.32
C ARG A 105 4.68 -20.73 -48.04
N LEU A 106 4.57 -20.00 -49.15
CA LEU A 106 3.57 -20.29 -50.19
C LEU A 106 4.28 -20.45 -51.54
N SER A 107 5.05 -21.53 -51.67
CA SER A 107 5.43 -22.07 -52.99
C SER A 107 4.40 -23.12 -53.40
N TRP A 108 3.23 -22.67 -53.84
CA TRP A 108 2.46 -23.44 -54.82
C TRP A 108 3.18 -23.26 -56.16
N ARG A 109 3.92 -24.28 -56.59
CA ARG A 109 4.26 -24.43 -58.01
C ARG A 109 3.75 -25.79 -58.49
N ARG A 110 3.04 -25.66 -59.59
CA ARG A 110 2.26 -26.63 -60.36
C ARG A 110 3.14 -27.69 -61.01
#